data_AF-A0A3D1CF18-F1
#
_entry.id   AF-A0A3D1CF18-F1
#
_cell.length_a   1.000
_cell.length_b   1.000
_cell.length_c   1.000
_cell.angle_alpha   90.00
_cell.angle_beta   90.00
_cell.angle_gamma   90.00
#
_symmetry.space_group_name_H-M   'P 1'
#
loop_
_entity.id
_entity.type
_entity.pdbx_description
1 polymer ?
#
loop_
_entity_poly.entity_id
_entity_poly.type
_entity_poly.pdbx_seq_one_letter_code
_entity_poly.pdbx_strand_id
1 'polypeptide(L)' 'SLFDESIATFEDDAGAYDQKDAEGFIKLNALRLKIAGKKKR' A
#
# COMPACT_ATOMS: atom_id res chain seq x y z
N SER A 1 4.48 -20.00 10.88
CA SER A 1 4.00 -18.61 11.01
C SER A 1 4.39 -17.87 9.74
N LEU A 2 3.51 -17.05 9.16
CA LEU A 2 3.84 -16.15 8.02
C LEU A 2 4.26 -14.75 8.49
N PHE A 3 4.40 -14.57 9.81
CA PHE A 3 4.83 -13.33 10.42
C PHE A 3 6.34 -13.17 10.32
N ASP A 4 6.78 -11.98 9.92
CA ASP A 4 8.17 -11.55 9.91
C ASP A 4 8.26 -10.21 10.66
N GLU A 5 8.95 -10.20 11.80
CA GLU A 5 9.11 -9.03 12.67
C GLU A 5 9.92 -7.92 11.99
N SER A 6 10.84 -8.29 11.08
CA SER A 6 11.64 -7.31 10.32
C SER A 6 10.80 -6.51 9.33
N ILE A 7 9.66 -7.04 8.89
CA ILE A 7 8.72 -6.35 8.00
C ILE A 7 7.66 -5.57 8.80
N ALA A 8 7.36 -6.03 10.01
CA ALA A 8 6.27 -5.52 10.84
C ALA A 8 6.72 -4.48 11.89
N THR A 9 7.97 -4.02 11.84
CA THR A 9 8.53 -3.04 12.79
C THR A 9 8.28 -1.59 12.33
N PHE A 10 8.27 -0.68 13.30
CA PHE A 10 8.21 0.78 13.09
C PHE A 10 9.57 1.46 13.31
N GLU A 11 10.60 0.69 13.67
CA GLU A 11 11.98 1.17 13.81
C GLU A 11 12.50 1.65 12.44
N ASP A 12 13.47 2.58 12.47
CA ASP A 12 14.04 3.27 11.30
C ASP A 12 14.74 2.24 10.39
N ASP A 13 13.93 1.56 9.57
CA ASP A 13 14.35 0.58 8.59
C ASP A 13 15.47 1.21 7.77
N ALA A 14 16.65 0.61 7.84
CA ALA A 14 17.81 0.95 7.03
C ALA A 14 17.57 0.60 5.53
N GLY A 15 16.45 1.07 4.95
CA GLY A 15 16.03 0.82 3.57
C GLY A 15 15.23 -0.47 3.35
N ALA A 16 14.67 -1.11 4.38
CA ALA A 16 13.92 -2.36 4.21
C ALA A 16 12.54 -2.18 3.53
N TYR A 17 11.92 -1.00 3.64
CA TYR A 17 10.64 -0.69 3.00
C TYR A 17 10.59 0.75 2.47
N ASP A 18 10.37 0.93 1.16
CA ASP A 18 10.12 2.27 0.59
C ASP A 18 8.63 2.63 0.72
N GLN A 19 8.33 3.50 1.68
CA GLN A 19 6.97 4.01 1.92
C GLN A 19 6.36 4.68 0.68
N LYS A 20 7.17 5.15 -0.29
CA LYS A 20 6.67 5.74 -1.55
C LYS A 20 6.01 4.70 -2.46
N ASP A 21 6.39 3.44 -2.38
CA ASP A 21 5.77 2.37 -3.18
C ASP A 21 4.33 2.09 -2.75
N ALA A 22 4.01 2.33 -1.47
CA ALA A 22 2.66 2.18 -0.94
C ALA A 22 1.67 3.10 -1.66
N GLU A 23 2.09 4.30 -2.08
CA GLU A 23 1.22 5.25 -2.78
C GLU A 23 0.72 4.66 -4.11
N GLY A 24 1.61 4.04 -4.89
CA GLY A 24 1.27 3.39 -6.16
C GLY A 24 0.31 2.22 -5.94
N PHE A 25 0.60 1.37 -4.95
CA PHE A 25 -0.22 0.22 -4.59
C PHE A 25 -1.65 0.62 -4.18
N ILE A 26 -1.78 1.64 -3.32
CA ILE A 26 -3.10 2.15 -2.88
C ILE A 26 -3.89 2.70 -4.06
N LYS A 27 -3.25 3.51 -4.93
CA LYS A 27 -3.91 4.11 -6.10
C LYS A 27 -4.39 3.07 -7.09
N LEU A 28 -3.58 2.02 -7.36
CA LEU A 28 -3.94 0.95 -8.28
C LEU A 28 -5.14 0.14 -7.75
N ASN A 29 -5.11 -0.25 -6.48
CA ASN A 29 -6.22 -1.00 -5.87
C ASN A 29 -7.52 -0.17 -5.77
N ALA A 30 -7.40 1.14 -5.55
CA ALA A 30 -8.53 2.06 -5.51
C ALA A 30 -9.11 2.38 -6.90
N LEU A 31 -8.40 2.11 -7.99
CA LEU A 31 -8.79 2.52 -9.35
C LEU A 31 -10.19 2.01 -9.73
N ARG A 32 -10.48 0.73 -9.45
CA ARG A 32 -11.79 0.12 -9.75
C ARG A 32 -12.94 0.84 -9.05
N LEU A 33 -12.73 1.26 -7.81
CA LEU A 33 -13.73 1.96 -7.01
C LEU A 33 -13.97 3.37 -7.55
N LYS A 34 -12.89 4.07 -7.94
CA LYS A 34 -12.98 5.39 -8.58
C LYS A 34 -13.76 5.35 -9.89
N ILE A 35 -13.53 4.34 -10.74
CA ILE A 35 -14.26 4.17 -12.01
C ILE A 35 -15.75 3.89 -11.74
N ALA A 36 -16.05 3.00 -10.79
CA ALA A 36 -17.43 2.69 -10.42
C ALA A 36 -18.16 3.91 -9.85
N GLY A 37 -17.50 4.72 -9.01
CA GLY A 37 -18.06 5.97 -8.49
C GLY A 37 -18.32 7.03 -9.57
N LYS A 38 -17.48 7.11 -10.61
CA LYS A 38 -17.71 8.00 -11.76
C LYS A 38 -18.90 7.58 -12.61
N LYS A 39 -19.12 6.27 -12.83
CA LYS A 39 -20.24 5.74 -13.64
C LYS A 39 -21.61 5.85 -12.97
N LYS A 40 -21.66 5.99 -11.64
CA LYS A 40 -22.91 6.15 -10.87
C LYS A 40 -23.37 7.61 -10.75
N ARG A 41 -22.63 8.55 -11.32
CA ARG A 41 -22.96 9.99 -11.36
C ARG A 41 -23.55 10.36 -12.71
#